data_AF-A0A1G5GSA3-F1
#
_entry.id   AF-A0A1G5GSA3-F1
#
_cell.length_a   1.000
_cell.length_b   1.000
_cell.length_c   1.000
_cell.angle_alpha   90.00
_cell.angle_beta   90.00
_cell.angle_gamma   90.00
#
_symmetry.space_group_name_H-M   'P 1'
#
loop_
_entity.id
_entity.type
_entity.pdbx_description
1 polymer ?
#
loop_
_entity_poly.entity_id
_entity_poly.type
_entity_poly.pdbx_seq_one_letter_code
_entity_poly.pdbx_strand_id
1 'polypeptide(L)'
;MKYLMIFICVLSFTGCASTSEWKVNTVAMEREVSKTLQLYPSQTDYRILIVPDRKAVTMEHKRIYGRETDAPAFYSSVKNLIVIPRECEIRILRHEIGHAVVRAYFKAPVPSWLHEELARKAEVSAPES
;
A
#
# COMPACT_ATOMS: atom_id res chain seq x y z
N MET A 1 16.03 -6.86 63.67
CA MET A 1 14.70 -7.47 63.51
C MET A 1 14.21 -7.25 62.08
N LYS A 2 13.92 -8.35 61.39
CA LYS A 2 13.02 -8.54 60.22
C LYS A 2 13.26 -7.74 58.93
N TYR A 3 13.77 -8.46 57.93
CA TYR A 3 13.58 -8.21 56.50
C TYR A 3 12.09 -8.08 56.15
N LEU A 4 11.76 -7.18 55.23
CA LEU A 4 10.57 -7.32 54.40
C LEU A 4 10.89 -6.84 52.98
N MET A 5 11.31 -7.78 52.14
CA MET A 5 11.17 -7.66 50.68
C MET A 5 9.68 -7.57 50.37
N ILE A 6 9.28 -6.58 49.58
CA ILE A 6 7.98 -6.57 48.90
C ILE A 6 8.26 -6.74 47.42
N PHE A 7 8.01 -7.96 46.94
CA PHE A 7 7.79 -8.30 45.54
C PHE A 7 6.39 -7.82 45.18
N ILE A 8 6.23 -6.90 44.23
CA ILE A 8 4.92 -6.69 43.57
C ILE A 8 5.11 -6.81 42.06
N CYS A 9 4.73 -8.00 41.61
CA CYS A 9 3.85 -8.31 40.49
C CYS A 9 4.01 -7.53 39.18
N VAL A 10 4.55 -8.26 38.22
CA VAL A 10 4.46 -8.04 36.78
C VAL A 10 2.98 -7.89 36.38
N LEU A 11 2.61 -6.72 35.85
CA LEU A 11 1.46 -6.58 34.97
C LEU A 11 1.99 -6.21 33.60
N SER A 12 2.45 -7.22 32.87
CA SER A 12 2.58 -7.15 31.42
C SER A 12 1.18 -6.97 30.86
N PHE A 13 0.82 -5.72 30.52
CA PHE A 13 -0.27 -5.47 29.60
C PHE A 13 0.17 -6.03 28.23
N THR A 14 -0.06 -7.32 28.00
CA THR A 14 -0.25 -7.83 26.64
C THR A 14 -1.58 -7.27 26.16
N GLY A 15 -1.55 -6.00 25.74
CA GLY A 15 -2.53 -5.48 24.81
C GLY A 15 -2.43 -6.34 23.57
N CYS A 16 -3.37 -7.29 23.45
CA CYS A 16 -3.59 -8.07 22.25
C CYS A 16 -3.92 -7.06 21.15
N ALA A 17 -2.92 -6.70 20.35
CA ALA A 17 -3.15 -6.00 19.10
C ALA A 17 -4.01 -6.95 18.28
N SER A 18 -5.30 -6.64 18.21
CA SER A 18 -6.21 -7.25 17.24
C SER A 18 -5.69 -6.87 15.87
N THR A 19 -4.77 -7.67 15.33
CA THR A 19 -4.43 -7.62 13.92
C THR A 19 -5.65 -8.18 13.21
N SER A 20 -6.55 -7.29 12.78
CA SER A 20 -7.56 -7.68 11.80
C SER A 20 -6.81 -8.27 10.60
N GLU A 21 -7.00 -9.56 10.37
CA GLU A 21 -6.40 -10.26 9.25
C GLU A 21 -7.06 -9.71 7.98
N TRP A 22 -6.40 -8.79 7.29
CA TRP A 22 -6.88 -8.22 6.04
C TRP A 22 -6.76 -9.27 4.92
N LYS A 23 -7.85 -9.99 4.64
CA LYS A 23 -7.98 -10.77 3.40
C LYS A 23 -8.37 -9.85 2.24
N VAL A 24 -7.42 -9.04 1.77
CA VAL A 24 -7.60 -8.29 0.51
C VAL A 24 -7.38 -9.25 -0.65
N ASN A 25 -8.43 -9.48 -1.45
CA ASN A 25 -8.29 -10.10 -2.75
C ASN A 25 -7.78 -9.05 -3.75
N THR A 26 -6.47 -9.04 -3.99
CA THR A 26 -5.81 -8.06 -4.86
C THR A 26 -6.30 -8.16 -6.31
N VAL A 27 -6.65 -9.35 -6.78
CA VAL A 27 -7.22 -9.55 -8.13
C VAL A 27 -8.59 -8.91 -8.25
N ALA A 28 -9.46 -9.07 -7.25
CA ALA A 28 -10.76 -8.40 -7.24
C ALA A 28 -10.60 -6.87 -7.20
N MET A 29 -9.65 -6.37 -6.41
CA MET A 29 -9.37 -4.94 -6.34
C MET A 29 -8.87 -4.36 -7.66
N GLU A 30 -7.94 -5.05 -8.33
CA GLU A 30 -7.44 -4.64 -9.64
C GLU A 30 -8.56 -4.57 -10.68
N ARG A 31 -9.50 -5.53 -10.65
CA ARG A 31 -10.69 -5.50 -11.52
C ARG A 31 -11.57 -4.28 -11.24
N GLU A 32 -11.81 -3.99 -9.96
CA GLU A 32 -12.59 -2.80 -9.57
C GLU A 32 -11.90 -1.49 -9.96
N VAL A 33 -10.57 -1.42 -9.80
CA VAL A 33 -9.79 -0.26 -10.25
C VAL A 33 -9.85 -0.13 -11.78
N SER A 34 -9.67 -1.23 -12.51
CA SER A 34 -9.80 -1.27 -13.98
C SER A 34 -11.17 -0.78 -14.46
N LYS A 35 -12.24 -1.23 -13.79
CA LYS A 35 -13.62 -0.76 -14.04
C LYS A 35 -13.76 0.73 -13.76
N THR A 36 -13.25 1.20 -12.62
CA THR A 36 -13.32 2.62 -12.21
C THR A 36 -12.63 3.52 -13.23
N LEU A 37 -11.46 3.12 -13.72
CA LEU A 37 -10.68 3.88 -14.69
C LEU A 37 -11.15 3.68 -16.14
N GLN A 38 -11.98 2.67 -16.39
CA GLN A 38 -12.30 2.16 -17.73
C GLN A 38 -11.05 1.78 -18.53
N LEU A 39 -10.04 1.25 -17.85
CA LEU A 39 -8.77 0.79 -18.43
C LEU A 39 -8.64 -0.71 -18.21
N TYR A 40 -8.55 -1.48 -19.29
CA TYR A 40 -8.53 -2.94 -19.24
C TYR A 40 -7.23 -3.48 -19.86
N PRO A 41 -6.11 -3.46 -19.12
CA PRO A 41 -4.87 -4.06 -19.61
C PRO A 41 -5.05 -5.57 -19.79
N SER A 42 -4.33 -6.16 -20.75
CA SER A 42 -4.35 -7.61 -20.96
C SER A 42 -3.70 -8.38 -19.80
N GLN A 43 -2.77 -7.74 -19.09
CA GLN A 43 -2.03 -8.31 -17.96
C GLN A 43 -1.42 -7.17 -17.12
N THR A 44 -1.43 -7.31 -15.79
CA THR A 44 -0.81 -6.37 -14.85
C THR A 44 0.20 -7.11 -13.98
N ASP A 45 1.50 -6.94 -14.23
CA ASP A 45 2.57 -7.72 -13.57
C ASP A 45 3.24 -6.99 -12.41
N TYR A 46 2.46 -6.51 -11.43
CA TYR A 46 3.03 -5.91 -10.22
C TYR A 46 3.15 -6.91 -9.08
N ARG A 47 4.07 -6.62 -8.16
CA ARG A 47 4.17 -7.28 -6.85
C ARG A 47 3.81 -6.28 -5.76
N ILE A 48 3.38 -6.79 -4.61
CA ILE A 48 3.15 -5.98 -3.42
C ILE A 48 4.17 -6.40 -2.35
N LEU A 49 4.93 -5.43 -1.84
CA LEU A 49 5.77 -5.57 -0.67
C LEU A 49 5.09 -4.86 0.50
N ILE A 50 4.77 -5.63 1.53
CA ILE A 50 4.20 -5.13 2.78
C ILE A 50 5.35 -4.95 3.78
N VAL A 51 5.62 -3.72 4.19
CA VAL A 51 6.68 -3.37 5.14
C VAL A 51 6.09 -3.05 6.54
N PRO A 52 6.89 -3.06 7.62
CA PRO A 52 6.36 -2.86 8.96
C PRO A 52 5.62 -1.54 9.17
N ASP A 53 6.15 -0.42 8.66
CA ASP A 53 5.64 0.93 8.91
C ASP A 53 6.02 1.91 7.78
N ARG A 54 5.61 3.18 7.92
CA ARG A 54 5.93 4.25 6.95
C ARG A 54 7.42 4.57 6.85
N LYS A 55 8.19 4.38 7.93
CA LYS A 55 9.64 4.60 7.90
C LYS A 55 10.31 3.58 6.97
N ALA A 56 9.83 2.34 7.00
CA ALA A 56 10.28 1.29 6.09
C ALA A 56 9.88 1.60 4.62
N VAL A 57 8.75 2.26 4.36
CA VAL A 57 8.39 2.76 3.02
C VAL A 57 9.42 3.78 2.53
N THR A 58 9.76 4.78 3.35
CA THR A 58 10.80 5.77 3.01
C THR A 58 12.15 5.13 2.77
N MET A 59 12.52 4.12 3.56
CA MET A 59 13.75 3.35 3.37
C MET A 59 13.77 2.61 2.03
N GLU A 60 12.67 1.93 1.66
CA GLU A 60 12.57 1.25 0.38
C GLU A 60 12.60 2.22 -0.80
N HIS A 61 11.95 3.38 -0.68
CA HIS A 61 12.04 4.43 -1.69
C HIS A 61 13.48 4.93 -1.86
N LYS A 62 14.18 5.21 -0.76
CA LYS A 62 15.60 5.61 -0.78
C LYS A 62 16.49 4.53 -1.38
N ARG A 63 16.22 3.26 -1.09
CA ARG A 63 16.95 2.11 -1.66
C ARG A 63 16.75 2.00 -3.17
N ILE A 64 15.54 2.27 -3.67
CA ILE A 64 15.22 2.16 -5.11
C ILE A 64 15.69 3.38 -5.91
N TYR A 65 15.52 4.59 -5.36
CA TYR A 65 15.72 5.85 -6.11
C TYR A 65 16.85 6.74 -5.60
N GLY A 66 17.52 6.38 -4.50
CA GLY A 66 18.58 7.20 -3.90
C GLY A 66 18.11 8.46 -3.17
N ARG A 67 16.80 8.65 -3.00
CA ARG A 67 16.20 9.83 -2.34
C ARG A 67 15.07 9.44 -1.40
N GLU A 68 14.85 10.25 -0.37
CA GLU A 68 13.76 10.05 0.58
C GLU A 68 12.41 10.46 -0.01
N THR A 69 11.33 10.03 0.63
CA THR A 69 9.95 10.37 0.29
C THR A 69 9.14 10.49 1.57
N ASP A 70 8.15 11.39 1.55
CA ASP A 70 7.10 11.53 2.55
C ASP A 70 5.82 10.76 2.17
N ALA A 71 5.79 10.11 0.99
CA ALA A 71 4.66 9.34 0.53
C ALA A 71 4.35 8.16 1.48
N PRO A 72 3.06 7.92 1.83
CA PRO A 72 2.68 6.86 2.75
C PRO A 72 2.80 5.45 2.13
N ALA A 73 2.83 5.37 0.80
CA ALA A 73 3.05 4.21 -0.04
C ALA A 73 3.60 4.68 -1.40
N PHE A 74 4.06 3.77 -2.25
CA PHE A 74 4.36 4.11 -3.65
C PHE A 74 4.38 2.90 -4.58
N TYR A 75 4.06 3.15 -5.85
CA TYR A 75 4.32 2.26 -6.97
C TYR A 75 5.65 2.60 -7.64
N SER A 76 6.48 1.57 -7.86
CA SER A 76 7.71 1.66 -8.62
C SER A 76 7.55 1.09 -10.02
N SER A 77 7.53 1.98 -11.01
CA SER A 77 7.49 1.60 -12.43
C SER A 77 8.77 0.88 -12.90
N VAL A 78 9.90 1.11 -12.22
CA VAL A 78 11.20 0.48 -12.53
C VAL A 78 11.29 -0.96 -11.99
N LYS A 79 10.52 -1.28 -10.95
CA LYS A 79 10.53 -2.60 -10.29
C LYS A 79 9.21 -3.37 -10.44
N ASN A 80 8.19 -2.73 -11.03
CA ASN A 80 6.80 -3.16 -11.00
C ASN A 80 6.40 -3.61 -9.58
N LEU A 81 6.61 -2.73 -8.61
CA LEU A 81 6.49 -3.03 -7.18
C LEU A 81 5.67 -1.96 -6.49
N ILE A 82 4.58 -2.36 -5.85
CA ILE A 82 3.84 -1.54 -4.88
C ILE A 82 4.47 -1.78 -3.51
N VAL A 83 4.82 -0.72 -2.80
CA VAL A 83 5.33 -0.78 -1.43
C VAL A 83 4.33 -0.09 -0.51
N ILE A 84 3.79 -0.83 0.46
CA ILE A 84 2.80 -0.34 1.42
C ILE A 84 3.20 -0.71 2.85
N PRO A 85 2.85 0.11 3.86
CA PRO A 85 2.99 -0.29 5.25
C PRO A 85 1.96 -1.37 5.59
N ARG A 86 2.20 -2.10 6.68
CA ARG A 86 1.26 -3.11 7.19
C ARG A 86 -0.12 -2.52 7.48
N GLU A 87 -0.14 -1.32 8.05
CA GLU A 87 -1.34 -0.53 8.26
C GLU A 87 -1.52 0.43 7.08
N CYS A 88 -2.11 -0.08 5.99
CA CYS A 88 -2.40 0.68 4.78
C CYS A 88 -3.90 0.93 4.65
N GLU A 89 -4.29 2.18 4.40
CA GLU A 89 -5.67 2.50 4.03
C GLU A 89 -6.01 1.88 2.67
N ILE A 90 -7.19 1.28 2.55
CA ILE A 90 -7.65 0.65 1.30
C ILE A 90 -7.61 1.62 0.12
N ARG A 91 -7.90 2.90 0.39
CA ARG A 91 -7.84 4.00 -0.57
C ARG A 91 -6.45 4.18 -1.16
N ILE A 92 -5.41 4.11 -0.32
CA ILE A 92 -4.00 4.23 -0.74
C ILE A 92 -3.61 3.02 -1.58
N LEU A 93 -3.99 1.80 -1.17
CA LEU A 93 -3.71 0.61 -1.98
C LEU A 93 -4.38 0.69 -3.37
N ARG A 94 -5.63 1.17 -3.44
CA ARG A 94 -6.33 1.40 -4.72
C ARG A 94 -5.60 2.42 -5.59
N HIS A 95 -5.08 3.50 -4.99
CA HIS A 95 -4.27 4.50 -5.69
C HIS A 95 -3.04 3.85 -6.35
N GLU A 96 -2.28 3.05 -5.60
CA GLU A 96 -1.07 2.39 -6.14
C GLU A 96 -1.38 1.33 -7.20
N ILE A 97 -2.47 0.58 -7.04
CA ILE A 97 -2.95 -0.33 -8.10
C ILE A 97 -3.39 0.47 -9.32
N GLY A 98 -3.98 1.65 -9.14
CA GLY A 98 -4.28 2.59 -10.22
C GLY A 98 -3.04 2.91 -11.05
N HIS A 99 -1.91 3.21 -10.41
CA HIS A 99 -0.66 3.40 -11.15
C HIS A 99 -0.24 2.17 -11.96
N ALA A 100 -0.36 0.98 -11.39
CA ALA A 100 -0.02 -0.26 -12.08
C ALA A 100 -0.92 -0.53 -13.30
N VAL A 101 -2.24 -0.32 -13.17
CA VAL A 101 -3.21 -0.47 -14.27
C VAL A 101 -2.95 0.53 -15.38
N VAL A 102 -2.75 1.81 -15.04
CA VAL A 102 -2.43 2.87 -16.03
C VAL A 102 -1.15 2.52 -16.77
N ARG A 103 -0.11 2.06 -16.06
CA ARG A 103 1.17 1.69 -16.67
C ARG A 103 1.06 0.48 -17.59
N ALA A 104 0.26 -0.52 -17.21
CA ALA A 104 0.03 -1.71 -18.02
C ALA A 104 -0.81 -1.39 -19.28
N TYR A 105 -1.76 -0.47 -19.17
CA TYR A 105 -2.61 -0.05 -20.28
C TYR A 105 -1.87 0.85 -21.28
N PHE A 106 -1.31 1.97 -20.80
CA PHE A 106 -0.51 2.87 -21.62
C PHE A 106 0.91 2.31 -21.73
N LYS A 107 1.13 1.48 -22.76
CA LYS A 107 2.44 0.86 -23.05
C LYS A 107 3.57 1.90 -23.15
N ALA A 108 3.24 3.15 -23.49
CA ALA A 108 4.13 4.31 -23.49
C ALA A 108 4.04 5.12 -22.19
N PRO A 109 5.10 5.85 -21.79
CA PRO A 109 5.05 6.74 -20.64
C PRO A 109 3.94 7.78 -20.78
N VAL A 110 3.17 7.96 -19.71
CA VAL A 110 2.12 8.97 -19.60
C VAL A 110 2.71 10.17 -18.83
N PRO A 111 2.32 11.43 -19.13
CA PRO A 111 2.72 12.57 -18.31
C PRO A 111 2.39 12.34 -16.84
N SER A 112 3.31 12.72 -15.95
CA SER A 112 3.20 12.44 -14.51
C SER A 112 1.88 12.94 -13.91
N TRP A 113 1.46 14.16 -14.25
CA TRP A 113 0.21 14.74 -13.75
C TRP A 113 -1.02 13.91 -14.12
N LEU A 114 -1.04 13.32 -15.32
CA LEU A 114 -2.16 12.49 -15.78
C LEU A 114 -2.12 11.11 -15.13
N HIS A 115 -0.92 10.56 -14.91
CA HIS A 115 -0.75 9.30 -14.20
C HIS A 115 -1.28 9.38 -12.76
N GLU A 116 -0.94 10.46 -12.05
CA GLU A 116 -1.46 10.77 -10.71
C GLU A 116 -2.97 11.03 -10.70
N GLU A 117 -3.49 11.76 -11.68
CA GLU A 117 -4.95 12.03 -11.77
C GLU A 117 -5.76 10.74 -11.94
N LEU A 118 -5.28 9.83 -12.80
CA LEU A 118 -5.90 8.53 -12.98
C LEU A 118 -5.79 7.67 -11.71
N ALA A 119 -4.62 7.64 -11.06
CA ALA A 119 -4.46 6.93 -9.79
C ALA A 119 -5.39 7.48 -8.69
N ARG A 120 -5.55 8.80 -8.61
CA ARG A 120 -6.49 9.45 -7.68
C ARG A 120 -7.94 9.08 -7.98
N LYS A 121 -8.34 8.97 -9.23
CA LYS A 121 -9.69 8.48 -9.60
C LYS A 121 -9.94 7.05 -9.12
N ALA A 122 -8.90 6.21 -9.04
CA ALA A 122 -9.03 4.84 -8.55
C ALA A 122 -9.33 4.75 -7.05
N GLU A 123 -9.09 5.80 -6.27
CA GLU A 123 -9.30 5.83 -4.81
C GLU A 123 -10.74 5.50 -4.40
N VAL A 124 -11.71 5.83 -5.25
CA VAL A 124 -13.15 5.60 -5.02
C VAL A 124 -13.60 4.37 -5.82
N SER A 125 -14.52 3.58 -5.27
CA SER A 125 -15.14 2.46 -6.01
C SER A 125 -16.02 2.97 -7.14
N ALA A 126 -16.09 2.21 -8.24
CA ALA A 126 -17.05 2.49 -9.31
C ALA A 126 -18.49 2.47 -8.74
N PRO A 127 -19.37 3.39 -9.17
CA PRO A 127 -20.78 3.33 -8.77
C PRO A 127 -21.39 2.00 -9.21
N GLU A 128 -22.28 1.44 -8.38
CA GLU A 128 -23.09 0.29 -8.76
C GLU A 128 -23.98 0.70 -9.93
N SER A 129 -23.78 0.04 -11.07
CA SER A 129 -24.50 0.26 -12.32
C SER A 129 -25.64 -0.73 -12.45
#